data_AF-A0A544TA76-F1
#
_entry.id   AF-A0A544TA76-F1
#
_cell.length_a   1.000
_cell.length_b   1.000
_cell.length_c   1.000
_cell.angle_alpha   90.00
_cell.angle_beta   90.00
_cell.angle_gamma   90.00
#
_symmetry.space_group_name_H-M   'P 1'
#
loop_
_entity.id
_entity.type
_entity.pdbx_description
1 polymer ?
#
loop_
_entity_poly.entity_id
_entity_poly.type
_entity_poly.pdbx_seq_one_letter_code
_entity_poly.pdbx_strand_id
1 'polypeptide(L)' 'MNIKKVEFCTEYLSLETESDVEQGVIHFTLREFGQKSETEGEFVFEEKGATGVVLTVEELYEIHQLIGEVLSHQARSI' A
#
# COMPACT_ATOMS: atom_id res chain seq x y z
N MET A 1 3.69 4.14 -22.52
CA MET A 1 3.43 4.12 -21.07
C MET A 1 1.98 3.76 -20.80
N ASN A 2 1.70 2.46 -20.71
CA ASN A 2 0.42 1.93 -20.23
C ASN A 2 0.54 1.68 -18.72
N ILE A 3 0.48 2.75 -17.93
CA ILE A 3 0.62 2.70 -16.47
C ILE A 3 -0.75 2.82 -15.82
N LYS A 4 -1.02 1.96 -14.84
CA LYS A 4 -2.19 2.06 -13.97
C LYS A 4 -1.75 2.27 -12.53
N LYS A 5 -2.33 3.27 -11.88
CA LYS A 5 -2.08 3.61 -10.47
C LYS A 5 -3.35 3.42 -9.64
N VAL A 6 -3.21 2.83 -8.47
CA VAL A 6 -4.28 2.66 -7.47
C VAL A 6 -3.72 3.03 -6.10
N GLU A 7 -4.54 3.70 -5.29
CA GLU A 7 -4.16 4.13 -3.95
C GLU A 7 -5.24 3.71 -2.94
N PHE A 8 -4.79 3.20 -1.80
CA PHE A 8 -5.60 2.94 -0.62
C PHE A 8 -5.09 3.82 0.52
N CYS A 9 -5.97 4.62 1.13
CA CYS A 9 -5.61 5.53 2.20
C CYS A 9 -6.41 5.26 3.47
N THR A 10 -5.71 5.36 4.59
CA THR A 10 -6.25 5.42 5.95
C THR A 10 -5.82 6.72 6.62
N GLU A 11 -6.20 6.93 7.87
CA GLU A 11 -5.80 8.12 8.64
C GLU A 11 -4.28 8.25 8.83
N TYR A 12 -3.55 7.13 8.87
CA TYR A 12 -2.12 7.11 9.23
C TYR A 12 -1.23 6.45 8.19
N LEU A 13 -1.80 5.94 7.10
CA LEU A 13 -1.06 5.16 6.11
C LEU A 13 -1.70 5.25 4.74
N SER A 14 -0.88 5.40 3.70
CA SER A 14 -1.29 5.12 2.31
C SER A 14 -0.46 4.01 1.69
N LEU A 15 -1.14 3.15 0.92
CA LEU A 15 -0.54 2.15 0.05
C LEU A 15 -0.85 2.54 -1.38
N GLU A 16 0.21 2.82 -2.13
CA GLU A 16 0.15 3.16 -3.54
C GLU A 16 0.73 2.01 -4.36
N THR A 17 -0.01 1.57 -5.37
CA THR A 17 0.44 0.54 -6.32
C THR A 17 0.41 1.09 -7.73
N GLU A 18 1.54 1.01 -8.43
CA GLU A 18 1.70 1.42 -9.83
C GLU A 18 2.13 0.21 -10.66
N SER A 19 1.36 -0.13 -11.70
CA SER A 19 1.66 -1.21 -12.63
C SER A 19 2.14 -0.64 -13.96
N ASP A 20 3.35 -1.04 -14.38
CA ASP A 20 3.89 -0.77 -15.71
C ASP A 20 3.84 -2.05 -16.55
N VAL A 21 2.90 -2.08 -17.50
CA VAL A 21 2.67 -3.23 -18.38
C VAL A 21 3.83 -3.47 -19.35
N GLU A 22 4.54 -2.42 -19.76
CA GLU A 22 5.66 -2.55 -20.71
C GLU A 22 6.88 -3.18 -20.05
N GLN A 23 7.08 -2.90 -18.76
CA GLN A 23 8.19 -3.44 -17.96
C GLN A 23 7.83 -4.74 -17.23
N GLY A 24 6.53 -5.08 -17.12
CA GLY A 24 6.07 -6.28 -16.41
C GLY A 24 6.33 -6.22 -14.90
N VAL A 25 6.37 -5.01 -14.33
CA VAL A 25 6.64 -4.77 -12.91
C VAL A 25 5.54 -3.95 -12.25
N ILE A 26 5.50 -4.06 -10.93
CA ILE A 26 4.54 -3.39 -10.07
C ILE A 26 5.30 -2.75 -8.90
N HIS A 27 5.17 -1.45 -8.77
CA HIS A 27 5.75 -0.67 -7.68
C HIS A 27 4.73 -0.55 -6.56
N PHE A 28 5.09 -1.01 -5.36
CA PHE A 28 4.31 -0.78 -4.14
C PHE A 28 5.04 0.26 -3.30
N THR A 29 4.37 1.33 -2.92
CA THR A 29 4.89 2.33 -2.00
C THR A 29 3.96 2.45 -0.80
N LEU A 30 4.50 2.19 0.38
CA LEU A 30 3.84 2.43 1.65
C LEU A 30 4.32 3.76 2.22
N ARG A 31 3.41 4.67 2.52
CA ARG A 31 3.71 5.95 3.18
C ARG A 31 3.05 5.96 4.54
N GLU A 32 3.81 6.27 5.57
CA GLU A 32 3.31 6.44 6.94
C GLU A 32 3.13 7.92 7.25
N PHE A 33 1.98 8.27 7.79
CA PHE A 33 1.65 9.63 8.25
C PHE A 33 1.67 9.67 9.77
N GLY A 34 2.39 10.65 10.31
CA GLY A 34 2.34 11.02 11.71
C GLY A 34 1.40 12.18 11.94
N GLN A 35 0.61 12.12 13.01
CA GLN A 35 -0.05 13.31 13.53
C GLN A 35 1.00 14.18 14.25
N LYS A 36 1.18 15.43 13.80
CA LYS A 36 2.20 16.34 14.33
C LYS A 36 1.67 17.18 15.49
N SER A 37 0.51 17.81 15.32
CA SER A 37 -0.22 18.55 16.35
C SER A 37 -1.60 18.97 15.82
N GLU A 38 -2.49 19.34 16.72
CA GLU A 38 -3.73 20.05 16.40
C GLU A 38 -3.49 21.55 16.62
N THR A 39 -3.66 22.36 15.58
CA THR A 39 -3.58 23.83 15.67
C THR A 39 -4.87 24.40 15.11
N GLU A 40 -5.61 25.16 15.92
CA GLU A 40 -6.88 25.78 15.52
C GLU A 40 -7.95 24.81 14.96
N GLY A 41 -7.92 23.54 15.41
CA GLY A 41 -8.88 22.51 14.99
C GLY A 41 -8.54 21.81 13.67
N GLU A 42 -7.38 22.12 13.07
CA GLU A 42 -6.86 21.39 11.92
C GLU A 42 -5.77 20.39 12.33
N PHE A 43 -5.96 19.13 11.94
CA PHE A 43 -4.97 18.08 12.09
C PHE A 43 -3.90 18.21 11.02
N VAL A 44 -2.67 18.52 11.42
CA VAL A 44 -1.52 18.55 10.51
C VAL A 44 -0.84 17.19 10.51
N PHE A 45 -0.89 16.52 9.37
CA PHE A 45 -0.21 15.25 9.13
C PHE A 45 1.17 15.51 8.51
N GLU A 46 2.19 14.85 9.04
CA GLU A 46 3.55 14.87 8.52
C GLU A 46 3.92 13.46 8.02
N GLU A 47 4.41 13.35 6.80
CA GLU A 47 4.94 12.08 6.30
C GLU A 47 6.15 11.67 7.15
N LYS A 48 6.04 10.54 7.85
CA LYS A 48 7.09 10.00 8.72
C LYS A 48 8.11 9.18 7.94
N GLY A 49 7.69 8.59 6.83
CA GLY A 49 8.56 7.85 5.94
C GLY A 49 7.80 7.18 4.82
N ALA A 50 8.51 6.88 3.74
CA ALA A 50 8.05 6.07 2.64
C ALA A 50 8.98 4.87 2.48
N THR A 51 8.40 3.69 2.31
CA THR A 51 9.13 2.48 1.90
C THR A 51 8.50 1.94 0.64
N GLY A 52 9.32 1.61 -0.35
CA GLY A 52 8.87 1.07 -1.62
C GLY A 52 9.51 -0.28 -1.92
N VAL A 53 8.78 -1.12 -2.64
CA VAL A 53 9.28 -2.36 -3.24
C VAL A 53 8.82 -2.44 -4.69
N VAL A 54 9.71 -2.93 -5.55
CA VAL A 54 9.37 -3.26 -6.94
C VAL A 54 9.24 -4.77 -7.02
N LEU A 55 8.10 -5.23 -7.52
CA LEU A 55 7.78 -6.65 -7.64
C LEU A 55 7.52 -6.99 -9.10
N THR A 56 7.96 -8.16 -9.49
CA THR A 56 7.49 -8.83 -10.70
C THR A 56 6.04 -9.27 -10.54
N VAL A 57 5.39 -9.58 -11.66
CA VAL A 57 4.04 -10.18 -11.64
C VAL A 57 4.01 -11.51 -10.87
N GLU A 58 5.07 -12.31 -10.99
CA GLU A 58 5.19 -13.62 -10.33
C GLU A 58 5.25 -13.46 -8.80
N GLU A 59 6.10 -12.57 -8.29
CA GLU A 59 6.17 -12.26 -6.86
C GLU A 59 4.85 -11.72 -6.31
N LEU A 60 4.11 -10.92 -7.10
CA LEU A 60 2.80 -10.44 -6.69
C LEU A 60 1.78 -11.59 -6.56
N TYR A 61 1.82 -12.59 -7.44
CA TYR A 61 0.95 -13.76 -7.33
C TYR A 61 1.22 -14.55 -6.05
N GLU A 62 2.49 -14.71 -5.65
CA GLU A 62 2.86 -15.37 -4.40
C GLU A 62 2.33 -14.60 -3.17
N ILE A 63 2.51 -13.28 -3.15
CA ILE A 63 1.97 -12.41 -2.09
C ILE A 63 0.44 -12.49 -2.02
N HIS A 64 -0.23 -12.49 -3.17
CA HIS A 64 -1.69 -12.60 -3.23
C HIS A 64 -2.17 -13.94 -2.62
N GLN A 65 -1.50 -15.05 -2.92
CA GLN A 65 -1.82 -16.35 -2.32
C GLN A 65 -1.64 -16.31 -0.80
N LEU A 66 -0.50 -15.79 -0.33
CA LEU A 66 -0.21 -15.65 1.10
C LEU A 66 -1.27 -14.81 1.83
N ILE A 67 -1.64 -13.65 1.30
CA ILE A 67 -2.67 -12.79 1.88
C ILE A 67 -4.02 -13.52 1.89
N GLY A 68 -4.37 -14.21 0.80
CA GLY A 68 -5.61 -15.00 0.69
C GLY A 68 -5.71 -16.11 1.75
N GLU A 69 -4.62 -16.79 2.07
CA GLU A 69 -4.56 -17.79 3.15
C GLU A 69 -4.79 -17.16 4.53
N VAL A 70 -4.12 -16.03 4.81
CA VAL A 70 -4.29 -15.30 6.08
C VAL A 70 -5.74 -14.82 6.26
N LEU A 71 -6.34 -14.26 5.21
CA LEU A 71 -7.74 -13.81 5.25
C LEU A 71 -8.70 -15.00 5.44
N SER A 72 -8.45 -16.11 4.76
CA SER A 72 -9.25 -17.33 4.91
C SER A 72 -9.19 -17.89 6.32
N HIS A 73 -8.04 -17.80 6.99
CA HIS A 73 -7.88 -18.20 8.38
C HIS A 73 -8.68 -17.30 9.34
N GLN A 74 -8.62 -15.97 9.15
CA GLN A 74 -9.38 -15.01 9.97
C GLN A 74 -10.89 -15.22 9.83
N ALA A 75 -11.39 -15.45 8.61
CA ALA A 75 -12.82 -15.65 8.35
C ALA A 75 -13.40 -16.91 9.03
N ARG A 76 -12.59 -17.91 9.35
CA ARG A 76 -13.01 -19.13 10.09
C ARG A 76 -12.97 -18.95 11.60
N SER A 77 -12.32 -17.89 12.08
CA SER A 77 -12.11 -17.60 13.50
C SER A 77 -13.18 -16.64 14.06
N ILE A 78 -14.07 -16.13 13.21
CA ILE A 78 -15.25 -15.30 13.51
C ILE A 78 -16.50 -16.17 13.36
#